data_AF-A0A959G6G5-F1
#
_entry.id   AF-A0A959G6G5-F1
#
_cell.length_a   1.000
_cell.length_b   1.000
_cell.length_c   1.000
_cell.angle_alpha   90.00
_cell.angle_beta   90.00
_cell.angle_gamma   90.00
#
_symmetry.space_group_name_H-M   'P 1'
#
loop_
_entity.id
_entity.type
_entity.pdbx_description
1 polymer ?
#
loop_
_entity_poly.entity_id
_entity_poly.type
_entity_poly.pdbx_seq_one_letter_code
_entity_poly.pdbx_strand_id
1 'polypeptide(L)'
;MFKINIYLKFAIIAVCFILGIALTALYGFWYAFLFFLIGIGFVVSYFLLGTIQSSAELIQLQQYDAAEERLGLTFFPKLLYVTNRAIYYVMKGTIQAAKQNNKLAEEYFNTALSLNLPTDNEKAMVLLQLANINAQRNNWTGAKSYVSQIKKLKVTEGVIKEQIDLFEKGLNNRGQMNVARSMGKQGMQMLQQGGMGSKRRRPKMR
;
A
#
# COMPACT_ATOMS: atom_id res chain seq x y z
N MET A 1 15.49 -9.94 -0.97
CA MET A 1 15.28 -9.12 -2.18
C MET A 1 16.58 -9.04 -2.96
N PHE A 2 16.71 -9.78 -4.07
CA PHE A 2 17.85 -9.57 -4.97
C PHE A 2 17.67 -8.21 -5.64
N LYS A 3 18.40 -7.20 -5.16
CA LYS A 3 18.62 -5.95 -5.89
C LYS A 3 19.45 -6.31 -7.11
N ILE A 4 18.83 -6.82 -8.18
CA ILE A 4 19.50 -6.92 -9.47
C ILE A 4 19.82 -5.49 -9.85
N ASN A 5 21.10 -5.17 -9.70
CA ASN A 5 21.64 -3.83 -9.86
C ASN A 5 21.20 -3.32 -11.24
N ILE A 6 20.65 -2.10 -11.32
CA ILE A 6 20.18 -1.49 -12.57
C ILE A 6 21.26 -1.63 -13.67
N TYR A 7 22.53 -1.53 -13.26
CA TYR A 7 23.75 -1.73 -14.05
C TYR A 7 23.94 -3.16 -14.59
N LEU A 8 23.54 -4.20 -13.87
CA LEU A 8 23.67 -5.60 -14.31
C LEU A 8 22.68 -5.92 -15.44
N LYS A 9 21.50 -5.30 -15.41
CA LYS A 9 20.52 -5.37 -16.51
C LYS A 9 20.96 -4.54 -17.71
N PHE A 10 21.55 -3.37 -17.50
CA PHE A 10 22.21 -2.60 -18.56
C PHE A 10 23.33 -3.39 -19.24
N ALA A 11 24.15 -4.11 -18.47
CA ALA A 11 25.19 -4.97 -19.00
C ALA A 11 24.59 -6.09 -19.87
N ILE A 12 23.47 -6.70 -19.47
CA ILE A 12 22.77 -7.73 -20.27
C ILE A 12 22.19 -7.14 -21.57
N ILE A 13 21.57 -5.97 -21.51
CA ILE A 13 21.04 -5.29 -22.70
C ILE A 13 22.19 -4.92 -23.66
N ALA A 14 23.30 -4.38 -23.14
CA ALA A 14 24.48 -4.07 -23.93
C ALA A 14 25.07 -5.33 -24.57
N VAL A 15 25.18 -6.44 -23.83
CA VAL A 15 25.65 -7.73 -24.35
C VAL A 15 24.71 -8.27 -25.43
N CYS A 16 23.39 -8.16 -25.29
CA CYS A 16 22.42 -8.56 -26.32
C CYS A 16 22.53 -7.72 -27.60
N PHE A 17 22.76 -6.41 -27.48
CA PHE A 17 22.96 -5.54 -28.65
C PHE A 17 24.32 -5.79 -29.33
N ILE A 18 25.38 -6.04 -28.55
CA ILE A 18 26.72 -6.40 -29.07
C ILE A 18 26.67 -7.76 -29.79
N LEU A 19 26.01 -8.76 -29.21
CA LEU A 19 25.77 -10.05 -29.85
C LEU A 19 24.92 -9.92 -31.12
N GLY A 20 23.88 -9.08 -31.09
CA GLY A 20 23.06 -8.76 -32.25
C GLY A 20 23.91 -8.19 -33.39
N ILE A 21 24.75 -7.18 -33.11
CA ILE A 21 25.67 -6.56 -34.08
C ILE A 21 26.68 -7.59 -34.62
N ALA A 22 27.26 -8.43 -33.77
CA ALA A 22 28.20 -9.47 -34.17
C ALA A 22 27.57 -10.53 -35.09
N LEU A 23 26.33 -10.96 -34.78
CA LEU A 23 25.55 -11.87 -35.62
C LEU A 23 25.16 -11.22 -36.96
N THR A 24 24.89 -9.92 -36.97
CA THR A 24 24.58 -9.16 -38.19
C THR A 24 25.78 -9.18 -39.15
N ALA A 25 27.00 -9.05 -38.62
CA ALA A 25 28.24 -9.02 -39.41
C ALA A 25 28.66 -10.39 -39.96
N LEU A 26 28.29 -11.49 -39.30
CA LEU A 26 28.68 -12.85 -39.69
C LEU A 26 27.64 -13.60 -40.53
N TYR A 27 26.35 -13.43 -40.24
CA TYR A 27 25.26 -14.23 -40.83
C TYR A 27 24.18 -13.38 -41.52
N GLY A 28 24.37 -12.06 -41.58
CA GLY A 28 23.46 -11.12 -42.24
C GLY A 28 22.30 -10.63 -41.35
N PHE A 29 21.64 -9.57 -41.82
CA PHE A 29 20.58 -8.86 -41.09
C PHE A 29 19.41 -9.75 -40.66
N TRP A 30 19.07 -10.76 -41.47
CA TRP A 30 17.91 -11.61 -41.22
C TRP A 30 18.03 -12.49 -39.97
N TYR A 31 19.25 -12.92 -39.63
CA TYR A 31 19.50 -13.67 -38.38
C TYR A 31 19.56 -12.76 -37.15
N ALA A 32 19.97 -11.50 -37.31
CA ALA A 32 20.05 -10.52 -36.22
C ALA A 32 18.71 -9.81 -35.94
N PHE A 33 17.77 -9.81 -36.88
CA PHE A 33 16.47 -9.15 -36.76
C PHE A 33 15.67 -9.59 -35.51
N LEU A 34 15.62 -10.90 -35.24
CA LEU A 34 14.96 -11.44 -34.04
C LEU A 34 15.64 -10.96 -32.74
N PHE A 35 16.97 -10.87 -32.72
CA PHE A 35 17.72 -10.36 -31.56
C PHE A 35 17.49 -8.86 -31.34
N PHE A 36 17.40 -8.06 -32.40
CA PHE A 36 17.05 -6.64 -32.30
C PHE A 36 15.61 -6.44 -31.83
N LEU A 37 14.65 -7.23 -32.32
CA LEU A 37 13.25 -7.15 -31.90
C LEU A 37 13.10 -7.51 -30.42
N ILE A 38 13.78 -8.58 -29.97
CA ILE A 38 13.86 -8.95 -28.55
C ILE A 38 14.55 -7.85 -27.74
N GLY A 39 15.67 -7.30 -28.22
CA GLY A 39 16.39 -6.22 -27.57
C GLY A 39 15.54 -4.96 -27.39
N ILE A 40 14.80 -4.55 -28.41
CA ILE A 40 13.84 -3.44 -28.35
C ILE A 40 12.72 -3.75 -27.35
N GLY A 41 12.17 -4.97 -27.35
CA GLY A 41 11.16 -5.39 -26.37
C GLY A 41 11.65 -5.33 -24.92
N PHE A 42 12.92 -5.69 -24.69
CA PHE A 42 13.57 -5.55 -23.38
C PHE A 42 13.79 -4.07 -23.00
N VAL A 43 14.17 -3.21 -23.95
CA VAL A 43 14.33 -1.76 -23.72
C VAL A 43 12.99 -1.10 -23.36
N VAL A 44 11.91 -1.44 -24.07
CA VAL A 44 10.56 -0.93 -23.77
C VAL A 44 10.10 -1.40 -22.39
N SER A 45 10.29 -2.69 -22.09
CA SER A 45 9.99 -3.24 -20.75
C SER A 45 10.80 -2.55 -19.66
N TYR A 46 12.07 -2.21 -19.93
CA TYR A 46 12.93 -1.49 -19.01
C TYR A 46 12.45 -0.06 -18.78
N PHE A 47 12.10 0.69 -19.82
CA PHE A 47 11.56 2.05 -19.67
C PHE A 47 10.26 2.06 -18.86
N LEU A 48 9.39 1.07 -19.09
CA LEU A 48 8.16 0.89 -18.32
C LEU A 48 8.40 0.52 -16.85
N LEU A 49 9.38 -0.33 -16.56
CA LEU A 49 9.72 -0.70 -15.18
C LEU A 49 10.50 0.42 -14.46
N GLY A 50 11.36 1.14 -15.16
CA GLY A 50 12.18 2.22 -14.61
C GLY A 50 11.39 3.47 -14.25
N THR A 51 10.31 3.77 -14.99
CA THR A 51 9.39 4.88 -14.68
C THR A 51 8.61 4.63 -13.40
N ILE A 52 8.17 3.39 -13.15
CA ILE A 52 7.51 2.99 -11.89
C ILE A 52 8.48 3.14 -10.72
N GLN A 53 9.72 2.65 -10.86
CA GLN A 53 10.69 2.68 -9.77
C GLN A 53 11.11 4.11 -9.40
N SER A 54 11.39 4.96 -10.40
CA SER A 54 11.71 6.37 -10.16
C SER A 54 10.54 7.15 -9.55
N SER A 55 9.29 6.83 -9.94
CA SER A 55 8.11 7.41 -9.30
C SER A 55 7.99 7.01 -7.83
N ALA A 56 8.31 5.76 -7.48
CA ALA A 56 8.33 5.29 -6.09
C ALA A 56 9.38 6.02 -5.24
N GLU A 57 10.56 6.31 -5.79
CA GLU A 57 11.59 7.11 -5.12
C GLU A 57 11.11 8.55 -4.87
N LEU A 58 10.46 9.18 -5.86
CA LEU A 58 9.88 10.53 -5.70
C LEU A 58 8.78 10.55 -4.63
N ILE A 59 7.96 9.50 -4.52
CA ILE A 59 6.97 9.35 -3.44
C ILE A 59 7.65 9.25 -2.08
N GLN A 60 8.77 8.52 -1.96
CA GLN A 60 9.54 8.43 -0.72
C GLN A 60 10.16 9.78 -0.32
N LEU A 61 10.60 10.56 -1.30
CA LEU A 61 11.09 11.93 -1.11
C LEU A 61 9.96 12.95 -0.89
N GLN A 62 8.70 12.51 -0.80
CA GLN A 62 7.52 13.36 -0.63
C GLN A 62 7.28 14.36 -1.77
N GLN A 63 7.91 14.14 -2.93
CA GLN A 63 7.74 14.95 -4.13
C GLN A 63 6.58 14.40 -4.98
N TYR A 64 5.35 14.54 -4.47
CA TYR A 64 4.17 13.91 -5.05
C TYR A 64 3.77 14.47 -6.42
N ASP A 65 4.04 15.75 -6.70
CA ASP A 65 3.73 16.36 -8.00
C ASP A 65 4.67 15.86 -9.10
N ALA A 66 5.98 15.82 -8.82
CA ALA A 66 6.96 15.23 -9.72
C ALA A 66 6.71 13.71 -9.92
N ALA A 67 6.29 13.02 -8.86
CA ALA A 67 5.90 11.62 -8.95
C ALA A 67 4.68 11.41 -9.87
N GLU A 68 3.68 12.30 -9.79
CA GLU A 68 2.49 12.24 -10.65
C GLU A 68 2.83 12.50 -12.12
N GLU A 69 3.68 13.49 -12.40
CA GLU A 69 4.16 13.76 -13.76
C GLU A 69 4.93 12.56 -14.31
N ARG A 70 5.89 12.03 -13.53
CA ARG A 70 6.71 10.87 -13.92
C ARG A 70 5.86 9.63 -14.18
N LEU A 71 4.83 9.43 -13.38
CA LEU A 71 3.87 8.34 -13.51
C LEU A 71 2.90 8.56 -14.69
N GLY A 72 2.61 9.81 -15.02
CA GLY A 72 1.83 10.23 -16.19
C GLY A 72 2.53 9.95 -17.53
N LEU A 73 3.86 9.92 -17.56
CA LEU A 73 4.67 9.53 -18.73
C LEU A 73 4.50 8.04 -19.10
N THR A 74 3.89 7.24 -18.23
CA THR A 74 3.53 5.85 -18.55
C THR A 74 2.24 5.83 -19.39
N PHE A 75 2.36 6.11 -20.69
CA PHE A 75 1.23 6.27 -21.62
C PHE A 75 0.33 5.03 -21.76
N PHE A 76 0.83 3.82 -21.45
CA PHE A 76 0.07 2.57 -21.63
C PHE A 76 0.04 1.66 -20.38
N PRO A 77 -0.64 2.06 -19.29
CA PRO A 77 -0.73 1.26 -18.06
C PRO A 77 -1.44 -0.11 -18.27
N LYS A 78 -2.19 -0.26 -19.37
CA LYS A 78 -2.86 -1.52 -19.75
C LYS A 78 -1.94 -2.55 -20.42
N LEU A 79 -0.80 -2.12 -20.98
CA LEU A 79 0.17 -3.01 -21.62
C LEU A 79 1.20 -3.57 -20.62
N LEU A 80 1.20 -3.02 -19.41
CA LEU A 80 2.01 -3.54 -18.32
C LEU A 80 1.47 -4.88 -17.85
N TYR A 81 2.39 -5.75 -17.46
CA TYR A 81 2.09 -6.98 -16.73
C TYR A 81 1.18 -6.66 -15.53
N VAL A 82 0.17 -7.51 -15.29
CA VAL A 82 -0.94 -7.30 -14.35
C VAL A 82 -0.47 -6.79 -12.98
N THR A 83 0.64 -7.35 -12.50
CA THR A 83 1.35 -6.96 -11.28
C THR A 83 1.84 -5.51 -11.28
N ASN A 84 2.51 -5.06 -12.34
CA ASN A 84 3.04 -3.70 -12.42
C ASN A 84 1.92 -2.67 -12.52
N ARG A 85 0.80 -3.07 -13.13
CA ARG A 85 -0.43 -2.27 -13.15
C ARG A 85 -1.01 -2.11 -11.74
N ALA A 86 -0.97 -3.13 -10.89
CA ALA A 86 -1.37 -3.00 -9.49
C ALA A 86 -0.51 -1.96 -8.76
N ILE A 87 0.83 -2.03 -8.88
CA ILE A 87 1.76 -1.07 -8.26
C ILE A 87 1.52 0.36 -8.76
N TYR A 88 1.21 0.53 -10.05
CA TYR A 88 0.83 1.84 -10.61
C TYR A 88 -0.38 2.46 -9.89
N TYR A 89 -1.43 1.67 -9.64
CA TYR A 89 -2.60 2.15 -8.90
C TYR A 89 -2.30 2.38 -7.41
N VAL A 90 -1.43 1.57 -6.79
CA VAL A 90 -0.95 1.83 -5.43
C VAL A 90 -0.28 3.20 -5.35
N MET A 91 0.60 3.52 -6.30
CA MET A 91 1.31 4.82 -6.35
C MET A 91 0.35 5.98 -6.59
N LYS A 92 -0.64 5.83 -7.49
CA LYS A 92 -1.71 6.84 -7.61
C LYS A 92 -2.49 7.01 -6.32
N GLY A 93 -2.82 5.91 -5.66
CA GLY A 93 -3.50 5.93 -4.37
C GLY A 93 -2.71 6.70 -3.30
N THR A 94 -1.40 6.46 -3.18
CA THR A 94 -0.55 7.19 -2.22
C THR A 94 -0.41 8.67 -2.57
N ILE A 95 -0.28 9.04 -3.84
CA ILE A 95 -0.25 10.45 -4.28
C ILE A 95 -1.56 11.15 -3.91
N GLN A 96 -2.71 10.53 -4.22
CA GLN A 96 -4.02 11.12 -3.89
C GLN A 96 -4.26 11.18 -2.38
N ALA A 97 -3.81 10.18 -1.62
CA ALA A 97 -3.87 10.21 -0.17
C ALA A 97 -3.04 11.37 0.41
N ALA A 98 -1.85 11.62 -0.13
CA ALA A 98 -1.02 12.76 0.24
C ALA A 98 -1.69 14.11 -0.08
N LYS A 99 -2.43 14.18 -1.20
CA LYS A 99 -3.24 15.34 -1.61
C LYS A 99 -4.56 15.49 -0.82
N GLN A 100 -4.76 14.74 0.27
CA GLN A 100 -6.00 14.73 1.07
C GLN A 100 -7.25 14.25 0.31
N ASN A 101 -7.09 13.67 -0.89
CA ASN A 101 -8.16 13.13 -1.71
C ASN A 101 -8.49 11.68 -1.32
N ASN A 102 -8.93 11.49 -0.07
CA ASN A 102 -9.13 10.17 0.54
C ASN A 102 -10.11 9.26 -0.24
N LYS A 103 -11.13 9.83 -0.90
CA LYS A 103 -12.09 9.06 -1.71
C LYS A 103 -11.43 8.44 -2.95
N LEU A 104 -10.67 9.24 -3.69
CA LEU A 104 -9.96 8.78 -4.88
C LEU A 104 -8.82 7.82 -4.51
N ALA A 105 -8.15 8.08 -3.38
CA ALA A 105 -7.14 7.18 -2.84
C ALA A 105 -7.73 5.78 -2.56
N GLU A 106 -8.89 5.70 -1.91
CA GLU A 106 -9.59 4.42 -1.65
C GLU A 106 -9.95 3.69 -2.96
N GLU A 107 -10.46 4.39 -3.96
CA GLU A 107 -10.78 3.81 -5.26
C GLU A 107 -9.56 3.19 -5.94
N TYR A 108 -8.44 3.92 -5.95
CA TYR A 108 -7.18 3.42 -6.52
C TYR A 108 -6.62 2.24 -5.74
N PHE A 109 -6.66 2.27 -4.40
CA PHE A 109 -6.19 1.14 -3.59
C PHE A 109 -7.08 -0.10 -3.75
N ASN A 110 -8.40 0.05 -3.83
CA ASN A 110 -9.30 -1.07 -4.11
C ASN A 110 -9.07 -1.65 -5.51
N THR A 111 -8.81 -0.78 -6.50
CA THR A 111 -8.42 -1.20 -7.84
C THR A 111 -7.10 -1.99 -7.81
N ALA A 112 -6.11 -1.52 -7.05
CA ALA A 112 -4.85 -2.25 -6.89
C ALA A 112 -5.05 -3.63 -6.23
N LEU A 113 -5.90 -3.73 -5.20
CA LEU A 113 -6.23 -5.01 -4.56
C LEU A 113 -6.93 -5.99 -5.50
N SER A 114 -7.76 -5.50 -6.43
CA SER A 114 -8.39 -6.36 -7.45
C SER A 114 -7.43 -6.89 -8.51
N LEU A 115 -6.28 -6.24 -8.70
CA LEU A 115 -5.34 -6.52 -9.79
C LEU A 115 -4.23 -7.51 -9.41
N ASN A 116 -4.38 -8.29 -8.33
CA ASN A 116 -3.38 -9.25 -7.83
C ASN A 116 -1.98 -8.63 -7.64
N LEU A 117 -1.75 -8.09 -6.45
CA LEU A 117 -0.42 -7.65 -6.02
C LEU A 117 0.57 -8.83 -6.01
N PRO A 118 1.83 -8.64 -6.40
CA PRO A 118 2.82 -9.71 -6.54
C PRO A 118 3.18 -10.37 -5.22
N THR A 119 3.11 -9.62 -4.12
CA THR A 119 3.58 -10.07 -2.82
C THR A 119 2.57 -9.76 -1.73
N ASP A 120 2.54 -10.63 -0.71
CA ASP A 120 1.78 -10.41 0.52
C ASP A 120 2.24 -9.15 1.26
N ASN A 121 3.51 -8.78 1.14
CA ASN A 121 4.08 -7.55 1.70
C ASN A 121 3.41 -6.31 1.09
N GLU A 122 3.33 -6.23 -0.24
CA GLU A 122 2.69 -5.11 -0.93
C GLU A 122 1.20 -5.06 -0.64
N LYS A 123 0.54 -6.22 -0.59
CA LYS A 123 -0.87 -6.31 -0.19
C LYS A 123 -1.09 -5.81 1.23
N ALA A 124 -0.21 -6.16 2.16
CA ALA A 124 -0.27 -5.67 3.53
C ALA A 124 -0.07 -4.14 3.60
N MET A 125 0.86 -3.57 2.82
CA MET A 125 1.03 -2.11 2.74
C MET A 125 -0.23 -1.41 2.23
N VAL A 126 -0.85 -1.91 1.16
CA VAL A 126 -2.07 -1.31 0.61
C VAL A 126 -3.22 -1.36 1.63
N LEU A 127 -3.40 -2.50 2.29
CA LEU A 127 -4.41 -2.65 3.36
C LEU A 127 -4.12 -1.73 4.54
N LEU A 128 -2.84 -1.52 4.91
CA LEU A 128 -2.46 -0.60 5.97
C LEU A 128 -2.78 0.84 5.60
N GLN A 129 -2.54 1.25 4.35
CA GLN A 129 -2.91 2.58 3.88
C GLN A 129 -4.43 2.80 3.86
N LEU A 130 -5.21 1.79 3.44
CA LEU A 130 -6.67 1.82 3.55
C LEU A 130 -7.13 1.91 5.01
N ALA A 131 -6.47 1.20 5.92
CA ALA A 131 -6.75 1.27 7.35
C ALA A 131 -6.45 2.67 7.91
N ASN A 132 -5.34 3.29 7.51
CA ASN A 132 -4.98 4.67 7.86
C ASN A 132 -6.02 5.68 7.36
N ILE A 133 -6.46 5.56 6.10
CA ILE A 133 -7.49 6.46 5.55
C ILE A 133 -8.82 6.31 6.30
N ASN A 134 -9.25 5.07 6.58
CA ASN A 134 -10.48 4.83 7.33
C ASN A 134 -10.38 5.34 8.78
N ALA A 135 -9.22 5.20 9.42
CA ALA A 135 -8.92 5.77 10.73
C ALA A 135 -9.02 7.30 10.72
N GLN A 136 -8.45 7.97 9.70
CA GLN A 136 -8.55 9.43 9.55
C GLN A 136 -10.01 9.89 9.37
N ARG A 137 -10.85 9.08 8.72
CA ARG A 137 -12.28 9.33 8.53
C ARG A 137 -13.17 8.96 9.72
N ASN A 138 -12.60 8.63 10.87
CA ASN A 138 -13.29 8.10 12.05
C ASN A 138 -14.03 6.75 11.83
N ASN A 139 -13.76 6.05 10.73
CA ASN A 139 -14.30 4.71 10.45
C ASN A 139 -13.39 3.63 11.06
N TRP A 140 -13.47 3.46 12.37
CA TRP A 140 -12.67 2.50 13.13
C TRP A 140 -13.03 1.04 12.81
N THR A 141 -14.28 0.77 12.45
CA THR A 141 -14.73 -0.58 12.08
C THR A 141 -14.08 -1.02 10.77
N GLY A 142 -14.04 -0.14 9.77
CA GLY A 142 -13.33 -0.37 8.52
C GLY A 142 -11.84 -0.60 8.75
N ALA A 143 -11.20 0.27 9.55
CA ALA A 143 -9.79 0.12 9.88
C ALA A 143 -9.46 -1.24 10.55
N LYS A 144 -10.28 -1.70 11.49
CA LYS A 144 -10.14 -3.04 12.11
C LYS A 144 -10.29 -4.19 11.11
N SER A 145 -11.23 -4.07 10.17
CA SER A 145 -11.44 -5.06 9.12
C SER A 145 -10.18 -5.23 8.26
N TYR A 146 -9.56 -4.12 7.84
CA TYR A 146 -8.33 -4.17 7.05
C TYR A 146 -7.15 -4.74 7.84
N VAL A 147 -7.00 -4.40 9.12
CA VAL A 147 -6.00 -5.01 10.00
C VAL A 147 -6.20 -6.52 10.14
N SER A 148 -7.45 -6.98 10.27
CA SER A 148 -7.75 -8.42 10.30
C SER A 148 -7.34 -9.13 8.99
N GLN A 149 -7.49 -8.47 7.84
CA GLN A 149 -7.02 -8.99 6.56
C GLN A 149 -5.50 -9.04 6.49
N ILE A 150 -4.80 -8.02 7.01
CA ILE A 150 -3.33 -8.00 7.09
C ILE A 150 -2.80 -9.19 7.88
N LYS A 151 -3.42 -9.55 9.00
CA LYS A 151 -3.01 -10.71 9.84
C LYS A 151 -3.06 -12.05 9.12
N LYS A 152 -3.87 -12.17 8.05
CA LYS A 152 -3.97 -13.40 7.25
C LYS A 152 -2.83 -13.52 6.24
N LEU A 153 -2.08 -12.45 6.00
CA LEU A 153 -0.99 -12.39 5.01
C LEU A 153 0.35 -12.74 5.65
N LYS A 154 1.23 -13.37 4.87
CA LYS A 154 2.59 -13.70 5.34
C LYS A 154 3.52 -12.52 5.06
N VAL A 155 3.47 -11.52 5.94
CA VAL A 155 4.41 -10.39 5.86
C VAL A 155 5.81 -10.88 6.25
N THR A 156 6.79 -10.70 5.38
CA THR A 156 8.18 -11.12 5.60
C THR A 156 9.10 -9.94 5.91
N GLU A 157 8.74 -8.74 5.48
CA GLU A 157 9.55 -7.53 5.67
C GLU A 157 9.39 -6.92 7.07
N GLY A 158 10.52 -6.69 7.75
CA GLY A 158 10.56 -6.17 9.11
C GLY A 158 9.95 -4.77 9.25
N VAL A 159 10.22 -3.86 8.31
CA VAL A 159 9.70 -2.49 8.32
C VAL A 159 8.17 -2.47 8.22
N ILE A 160 7.59 -3.32 7.35
CA ILE A 160 6.13 -3.40 7.19
C ILE A 160 5.49 -3.97 8.45
N LYS A 161 6.08 -4.99 9.07
CA LYS A 161 5.60 -5.54 10.35
C LYS A 161 5.58 -4.48 11.44
N GLU A 162 6.67 -3.71 11.57
CA GLU A 162 6.75 -2.65 12.57
C GLU A 162 5.66 -1.60 12.36
N GLN A 163 5.40 -1.19 11.10
CA GLN A 163 4.31 -0.24 10.80
C GLN A 163 2.93 -0.80 11.15
N ILE A 164 2.68 -2.08 10.87
CA ILE A 164 1.43 -2.76 11.24
C ILE A 164 1.29 -2.79 12.77
N ASP A 165 2.34 -3.18 13.49
CA ASP A 165 2.33 -3.28 14.95
C ASP A 165 2.08 -1.91 15.61
N LEU A 166 2.71 -0.85 15.10
CA LEU A 166 2.50 0.52 15.56
C LEU A 166 1.04 0.95 15.35
N PHE A 167 0.48 0.68 14.17
CA PHE A 167 -0.92 0.98 13.88
C PHE A 167 -1.88 0.18 14.77
N GLU A 168 -1.63 -1.12 14.97
CA GLU A 168 -2.42 -1.99 15.83
C GLU A 168 -2.42 -1.51 17.29
N LYS A 169 -1.25 -1.15 17.83
CA LYS A 169 -1.14 -0.58 19.18
C LYS A 169 -1.95 0.71 19.30
N GLY A 170 -1.86 1.61 18.31
CA GLY A 170 -2.65 2.84 18.28
C GLY A 170 -4.17 2.57 18.26
N LEU A 171 -4.61 1.58 17.48
CA LEU A 171 -6.01 1.20 17.37
C LEU A 171 -6.53 0.56 18.66
N ASN A 172 -5.73 -0.32 19.28
CA ASN A 172 -6.06 -0.95 20.56
C ASN A 172 -6.11 0.05 21.71
N ASN A 173 -5.17 0.99 21.79
CA ASN A 173 -5.17 2.05 22.81
C ASN A 173 -6.43 2.92 22.71
N ARG A 174 -6.86 3.29 21.49
CA ARG A 174 -8.14 3.98 21.28
C ARG A 174 -9.34 3.12 21.63
N GLY A 175 -9.33 1.84 21.27
CA GLY A 175 -10.38 0.89 21.63
C GLY A 175 -10.55 0.77 23.14
N GLN A 176 -9.46 0.62 23.88
CA GLN A 176 -9.45 0.54 25.34
C GLN A 176 -9.88 1.86 25.99
N MET A 177 -9.50 3.02 25.42
CA MET A 177 -9.93 4.32 25.93
C MET A 177 -11.43 4.56 25.77
N ASN A 178 -12.03 4.07 24.68
CA ASN A 178 -13.49 4.13 24.48
C ASN A 178 -14.23 3.21 25.46
N VAL A 179 -13.70 2.01 25.72
CA VAL A 179 -14.27 1.07 26.71
C VAL A 179 -14.09 1.59 28.14
N ALA A 180 -12.95 2.19 28.48
CA ALA A 180 -12.72 2.83 29.77
C ALA A 180 -13.68 4.01 30.00
N ARG A 181 -13.94 4.81 28.95
CA ARG A 181 -14.93 5.91 29.00
C ARG A 181 -16.36 5.41 29.12
N SER A 182 -16.72 4.29 28.48
CA SER A 182 -18.06 3.70 28.62
C SER A 182 -18.26 3.06 29.98
N MET A 183 -17.25 2.35 30.51
CA MET A 183 -17.26 1.76 31.86
C MET A 183 -17.29 2.83 32.94
N GLY A 184 -16.55 3.94 32.76
CA GLY A 184 -16.59 5.09 33.67
C GLY A 184 -17.96 5.76 33.73
N LYS A 185 -18.66 5.90 32.59
CA LYS A 185 -20.04 6.43 32.56
C LYS A 185 -21.04 5.46 33.19
N GLN A 186 -20.92 4.16 32.91
CA GLN A 186 -21.84 3.13 33.43
C GLN A 186 -21.66 2.91 34.94
N GLY A 187 -20.42 2.98 35.44
CA GLY A 187 -20.13 2.97 36.88
C GLY A 187 -20.68 4.20 37.62
N MET A 188 -20.63 5.38 37.00
CA MET A 188 -21.18 6.61 37.58
C MET A 188 -22.72 6.62 37.57
N GLN A 189 -23.35 6.04 36.55
CA GLN A 189 -24.81 5.92 36.44
C GLN A 189 -25.38 4.93 37.47
N MET A 190 -24.67 3.84 37.77
CA MET A 190 -25.03 2.90 38.83
C MET A 190 -24.87 3.49 40.24
N LEU A 191 -23.90 4.37 40.44
CA LEU A 191 -23.70 5.07 41.72
C LEU A 191 -24.76 6.14 41.98
N GLN A 192 -25.23 6.80 40.92
CA GLN A 192 -26.31 7.79 41.00
C GLN A 192 -27.69 7.13 41.19
N GLN A 193 -27.90 5.93 40.64
CA GLN A 193 -29.15 5.18 40.79
C GLN A 193 -29.22 4.35 42.08
N GLY A 194 -28.07 3.95 42.66
CA GLY A 194 -27.99 3.25 43.94
C GLY A 194 -28.00 4.15 45.20
N GLY A 195 -27.84 5.47 45.04
CA GLY A 195 -27.73 6.43 46.15
C GLY A 195 -29.04 7.10 46.58
N MET A 196 -30.15 6.90 45.87
CA MET A 196 -31.40 7.65 46.07
C MET A 196 -32.61 6.72 46.26
N GLY A 197 -32.43 5.65 47.05
CA GLY A 197 -33.48 4.66 47.36
C GLY A 197 -33.80 4.57 48.85
N SER A 198 -34.64 5.50 49.35
CA SER A 198 -35.59 5.26 50.44
C SER A 198 -35.05 4.67 51.77
N LYS A 199 -34.43 5.51 52.61
CA LYS A 199 -34.47 5.30 54.08
C LYS A 199 -35.91 5.51 54.57
N ARG A 200 -36.77 4.49 54.44
CA ARG A 200 -38.09 4.45 55.09
C ARG A 200 -37.87 4.54 56.60
N ARG A 201 -38.31 5.66 57.18
CA ARG A 201 -38.24 5.97 58.62
C ARG A 201 -38.92 4.85 59.40
N ARG A 202 -38.24 4.31 60.43
CA ARG A 202 -38.81 3.31 61.34
C ARG A 202 -40.02 3.90 62.09
N PRO A 203 -41.10 3.13 62.34
CA PRO A 203 -42.22 3.61 63.12
C PRO A 203 -41.79 3.83 64.58
N LYS A 204 -42.21 4.94 65.18
CA LYS A 204 -42.06 5.17 66.62
C LYS A 204 -43.03 4.24 67.36
N MET A 205 -42.49 3.37 68.21
CA MET A 205 -43.29 2.64 69.20
C MET A 205 -43.71 3.59 70.31
N ARG A 206 -45.02 3.80 70.47
CA ARG A 206 -45.73 3.81 71.75
C ARG A 206 -47.24 3.88 71.51
#